data_AF-A0A7N0TUT4-F1
#
_entry.id   AF-A0A7N0TUT4-F1
#
_cell.length_a   1.000
_cell.length_b   1.000
_cell.length_c   1.000
_cell.angle_alpha   90.00
_cell.angle_beta   90.00
_cell.angle_gamma   90.00
#
_symmetry.space_group_name_H-M   'P 1'
#
loop_
_entity.id
_entity.type
_entity.pdbx_description
1 polymer ?
#
loop_
_entity_poly.entity_id
_entity_poly.type
_entity_poly.pdbx_seq_one_letter_code
_entity_poly.pdbx_strand_id
1 'polypeptide(L)'
;MLEGGELDRLCQQLQDLVSSIQPSANIIEQLGILFPNNACLIVRSSANVEDLAGMSAAGLYESIPNVSPSNPTVFGQAISRVWASLYTRRAVLSRRAAAVPQKDATMAVLVQEMLSPDLSFVLHTLSPTDNDHNFVEAEIAPGLGETLASGTRGTPWRLSSGKFDGSVRTLAFANFSEELIVRSTGPMDGEVTHLTVDYSKKPLTVDPVFRKQLGQRLGAVGFFLERKFGGPQDVEGCTVGKDIYIVQTRPQPH
;
A
#
# COMPACT_ATOMS: atom_id res chain seq x y z
N MET A 1 -14.59 29.38 10.68
CA MET A 1 -13.53 28.45 10.23
C MET A 1 -12.77 28.06 11.48
N LEU A 2 -12.61 26.76 11.79
CA LEU A 2 -11.70 26.35 12.85
C LEU A 2 -10.31 26.90 12.49
N GLU A 3 -9.68 27.63 13.40
CA GLU A 3 -8.28 28.03 13.22
C GLU A 3 -7.43 26.76 13.10
N GLY A 4 -6.37 26.77 12.28
CA GLY A 4 -5.59 25.56 11.98
C GLY A 4 -5.15 24.81 13.24
N GLY A 5 -4.76 25.54 14.29
CA GLY A 5 -4.35 24.96 15.58
C GLY A 5 -5.47 24.27 16.36
N GLU A 6 -6.73 24.71 16.23
CA GLU A 6 -7.85 24.06 16.93
C GLU A 6 -8.19 22.70 16.30
N LEU A 7 -8.18 22.63 14.96
CA LEU A 7 -8.38 21.37 14.24
C LEU A 7 -7.30 20.35 14.60
N ASP A 8 -6.04 20.77 14.59
CA ASP A 8 -4.90 19.89 14.86
C ASP A 8 -4.98 19.35 16.29
N ARG A 9 -5.32 20.21 17.26
CA ARG A 9 -5.54 19.81 18.66
C ARG A 9 -6.67 18.79 18.79
N LEU A 10 -7.81 19.00 18.12
CA LEU A 10 -8.95 18.07 18.17
C LEU A 10 -8.62 16.73 17.50
N CYS A 11 -7.92 16.76 16.37
CA CYS A 11 -7.46 15.54 15.69
C CYS A 11 -6.50 14.75 16.60
N GLN A 12 -5.58 15.42 17.29
CA GLN A 12 -4.68 14.76 18.23
C GLN A 12 -5.47 14.13 19.40
N GLN A 13 -6.40 14.87 20.01
CA GLN A 13 -7.22 14.36 21.11
C GLN A 13 -8.04 13.12 20.71
N LEU A 14 -8.61 13.12 19.50
CA LEU A 14 -9.34 11.97 18.98
C LEU A 14 -8.42 10.78 18.71
N GLN A 15 -7.24 11.01 18.14
CA GLN A 15 -6.25 9.95 17.92
C GLN A 15 -5.76 9.35 19.24
N ASP A 16 -5.47 10.16 20.25
CA ASP A 16 -5.06 9.68 21.58
C ASP A 16 -6.16 8.85 22.24
N LEU A 17 -7.41 9.34 22.17
CA LEU A 17 -8.57 8.63 22.70
C LEU A 17 -8.76 7.27 22.02
N VAL A 18 -8.73 7.23 20.68
CA VAL A 18 -8.91 6.00 19.91
C VAL A 18 -7.71 5.06 20.05
N SER A 19 -6.50 5.60 20.19
CA SER A 19 -5.31 4.77 20.44
C SER A 19 -5.29 4.15 21.83
N SER A 20 -6.03 4.72 22.79
CA SER A 20 -6.14 4.20 24.16
C SER A 20 -7.09 3.00 24.29
N ILE A 21 -7.95 2.76 23.29
CA ILE A 21 -8.80 1.58 23.23
C ILE A 21 -8.13 0.48 22.44
N GLN A 22 -8.36 -0.78 22.81
CA GLN A 22 -7.87 -1.96 22.08
C GLN A 22 -9.00 -2.98 21.93
N PRO A 23 -8.94 -3.88 20.93
CA PRO A 23 -9.80 -5.05 20.92
C PRO A 23 -9.66 -5.83 22.22
N SER A 24 -10.72 -6.52 22.65
CA SER A 24 -10.64 -7.36 23.84
C SER A 24 -9.56 -8.44 23.68
N ALA A 25 -8.93 -8.86 24.79
CA ALA A 25 -7.90 -9.90 24.78
C ALA A 25 -8.36 -11.18 24.05
N ASN A 26 -9.64 -11.57 24.23
CA ASN A 26 -10.23 -12.71 23.54
C ASN A 26 -10.25 -12.54 22.01
N ILE A 27 -10.56 -11.33 21.50
CA ILE A 27 -10.52 -11.06 20.05
C ILE A 27 -9.09 -11.14 19.53
N ILE A 28 -8.12 -10.55 20.23
CA ILE A 28 -6.71 -10.58 19.82
C ILE A 28 -6.19 -12.01 19.79
N GLU A 29 -6.50 -12.81 20.80
CA GLU A 29 -6.11 -14.22 20.87
C GLU A 29 -6.75 -15.03 19.73
N GLN A 30 -8.06 -14.87 19.51
CA GLN A 30 -8.77 -15.55 18.42
C GLN A 30 -8.24 -15.18 17.03
N LEU A 31 -7.84 -13.93 16.81
CA LEU A 31 -7.22 -13.52 15.56
C LEU A 31 -5.78 -14.06 15.44
N GLY A 32 -5.01 -14.04 16.52
CA GLY A 32 -3.63 -14.51 16.54
C GLY A 32 -3.49 -15.98 16.15
N ILE A 33 -4.41 -16.84 16.60
CA ILE A 33 -4.39 -18.29 16.29
C ILE A 33 -4.73 -18.63 14.84
N LEU A 34 -5.27 -17.68 14.05
CA LEU A 34 -5.53 -17.89 12.62
C LEU A 34 -4.25 -17.89 11.79
N PHE A 35 -3.16 -17.37 12.33
CA PHE A 35 -1.87 -17.23 11.66
C PHE A 35 -0.81 -18.13 12.31
N PRO A 36 0.21 -18.56 11.54
CA PRO A 36 1.37 -19.22 12.13
C PRO A 36 2.05 -18.33 13.18
N ASN A 37 2.53 -18.91 14.28
CA ASN A 37 3.16 -18.15 15.38
C ASN A 37 4.38 -17.33 14.95
N ASN A 38 5.09 -17.75 13.90
CA ASN A 38 6.25 -17.08 13.35
C ASN A 38 5.93 -16.24 12.11
N ALA A 39 4.65 -16.07 11.76
CA ALA A 39 4.25 -15.19 10.69
C ALA A 39 4.53 -13.73 11.08
N CYS A 40 4.86 -12.94 10.06
CA CYS A 40 4.88 -11.50 10.14
C CYS A 40 3.58 -11.00 9.51
N LEU A 41 2.85 -10.10 10.18
CA LEU A 41 1.57 -9.59 9.70
C LEU A 41 1.67 -8.12 9.30
N ILE A 42 0.74 -7.72 8.43
CA ILE A 42 0.40 -6.33 8.15
C ILE A 42 -1.07 -6.10 8.53
N VAL A 43 -1.32 -5.01 9.25
CA VAL A 43 -2.64 -4.58 9.70
C VAL A 43 -3.04 -3.36 8.88
N ARG A 44 -3.97 -3.53 7.93
CA ARG A 44 -4.35 -2.52 6.95
C ARG A 44 -5.70 -1.89 7.28
N SER A 45 -5.82 -0.60 6.99
CA SER A 45 -7.10 0.12 6.97
C SER A 45 -7.99 -0.38 5.84
N SER A 46 -9.30 -0.37 6.09
CA SER A 46 -10.35 -0.62 5.09
C SER A 46 -11.61 0.14 5.50
N ALA A 47 -11.56 1.47 5.42
CA ALA A 47 -12.68 2.32 5.79
C ALA A 47 -13.76 2.35 4.71
N ASN A 48 -15.03 2.53 5.12
CA ASN A 48 -16.18 2.67 4.23
C ASN A 48 -16.16 3.94 3.35
N VAL A 49 -15.17 4.81 3.56
CA VAL A 49 -15.03 6.14 2.96
C VAL A 49 -13.69 6.31 2.23
N GLU A 50 -12.97 5.21 1.99
CA GLU A 50 -11.70 5.22 1.24
C GLU A 50 -11.94 5.45 -0.26
N ASP A 51 -12.79 4.63 -0.88
CA ASP A 51 -12.97 4.61 -2.34
C ASP A 51 -14.17 5.44 -2.84
N LEU A 52 -14.49 6.54 -2.17
CA LEU A 52 -15.56 7.43 -2.62
C LEU A 52 -15.14 8.24 -3.85
N ALA A 53 -16.07 8.41 -4.79
CA ALA A 53 -15.83 9.22 -5.98
C ALA A 53 -15.40 10.65 -5.60
N GLY A 54 -14.24 11.08 -6.13
CA GLY A 54 -13.65 12.39 -5.82
C GLY A 54 -12.76 12.43 -4.57
N MET A 55 -12.56 11.30 -3.88
CA MET A 55 -11.56 11.16 -2.82
C MET A 55 -10.35 10.36 -3.31
N SER A 56 -9.14 10.90 -3.11
CA SER A 56 -7.92 10.11 -3.24
C SER A 56 -7.69 9.36 -1.95
N ALA A 57 -7.95 8.05 -1.96
CA ALA A 57 -7.73 7.15 -0.83
C ALA A 57 -6.24 6.85 -0.59
N ALA A 58 -5.40 7.04 -1.62
CA ALA A 58 -4.01 6.62 -1.60
C ALA A 58 -3.24 7.25 -0.42
N GLY A 59 -2.83 6.39 0.52
CA GLY A 59 -2.12 6.78 1.74
C GLY A 59 -2.92 7.72 2.65
N LEU A 60 -4.26 7.64 2.65
CA LEU A 60 -5.10 8.48 3.52
C LEU A 60 -5.13 7.98 4.97
N TYR A 61 -5.12 6.67 5.14
CA TYR A 61 -5.17 5.97 6.42
C TYR A 61 -3.92 5.09 6.60
N GLU A 62 -3.66 4.65 7.82
CA GLU A 62 -2.45 3.89 8.13
C GLU A 62 -2.59 2.40 7.79
N SER A 63 -1.48 1.80 7.38
CA SER A 63 -1.26 0.36 7.39
C SER A 63 -0.01 0.10 8.23
N ILE A 64 -0.12 -0.80 9.22
CA ILE A 64 0.96 -1.10 10.16
C ILE A 64 1.61 -2.43 9.76
N PRO A 65 2.81 -2.41 9.14
CA PRO A 65 3.55 -3.62 8.79
C PRO A 65 4.25 -4.22 10.01
N ASN A 66 4.97 -5.33 9.82
CA ASN A 66 5.89 -5.87 10.83
C ASN A 66 5.24 -6.19 12.19
N VAL A 67 4.04 -6.78 12.18
CA VAL A 67 3.28 -7.08 13.39
C VAL A 67 3.36 -8.57 13.74
N SER A 68 3.77 -8.88 14.97
CA SER A 68 3.76 -10.26 15.47
C SER A 68 2.35 -10.68 15.92
N PRO A 69 1.80 -11.80 15.41
CA PRO A 69 0.55 -12.36 15.94
C PRO A 69 0.71 -12.90 17.36
N SER A 70 1.92 -13.32 17.75
CA SER A 70 2.21 -13.91 19.06
C SER A 70 2.46 -12.87 20.14
N ASN A 71 2.43 -11.57 19.82
CA ASN A 71 2.54 -10.49 20.78
C ASN A 71 1.20 -9.71 20.84
N PRO A 72 0.29 -10.07 21.76
CA PRO A 72 -1.04 -9.46 21.84
C PRO A 72 -1.01 -7.94 22.03
N THR A 73 -0.01 -7.43 22.75
CA THR A 73 0.14 -5.99 23.00
C THR A 73 0.45 -5.25 21.70
N VAL A 74 1.45 -5.71 20.94
CA VAL A 74 1.82 -5.08 19.66
C VAL A 74 0.68 -5.22 18.66
N PHE A 75 0.06 -6.39 18.58
CA PHE A 75 -1.03 -6.62 17.64
C PHE A 75 -2.27 -5.74 17.97
N GLY A 76 -2.65 -5.66 19.25
CA GLY A 76 -3.71 -4.75 19.70
C GLY A 76 -3.39 -3.28 19.40
N GLN A 77 -2.16 -2.84 19.67
CA GLN A 77 -1.71 -1.48 19.37
C GLN A 77 -1.73 -1.18 17.86
N ALA A 78 -1.34 -2.12 17.01
CA ALA A 78 -1.40 -1.95 15.56
C ALA A 78 -2.85 -1.71 15.07
N ILE A 79 -3.81 -2.48 15.59
CA ILE A 79 -5.24 -2.30 15.28
C ILE A 79 -5.72 -0.92 15.74
N SER A 80 -5.36 -0.50 16.95
CA SER A 80 -5.74 0.80 17.50
C SER A 80 -5.16 1.97 16.71
N ARG A 81 -3.91 1.85 16.23
CA ARG A 81 -3.27 2.85 15.34
C ARG A 81 -4.04 2.97 14.03
N VAL A 82 -4.42 1.85 13.41
CA VAL A 82 -5.25 1.85 12.20
C VAL A 82 -6.59 2.54 12.45
N TRP A 83 -7.27 2.25 13.56
CA TRP A 83 -8.51 2.95 13.93
C TRP A 83 -8.29 4.44 14.15
N ALA A 84 -7.24 4.82 14.88
CA ALA A 84 -6.91 6.21 15.16
C ALA A 84 -6.60 6.98 13.87
N SER A 85 -6.04 6.31 12.86
CA SER A 85 -5.72 6.93 11.57
C SER A 85 -6.94 7.52 10.85
N LEU A 86 -8.17 7.09 11.20
CA LEU A 86 -9.38 7.76 10.76
C LEU A 86 -9.34 9.27 11.04
N TYR A 87 -8.74 9.68 12.16
CA TYR A 87 -8.76 11.04 12.66
C TYR A 87 -7.46 11.81 12.43
N THR A 88 -6.58 11.34 11.53
CA THR A 88 -5.48 12.19 11.08
C THR A 88 -6.04 13.48 10.47
N ARG A 89 -5.28 14.56 10.59
CA ARG A 89 -5.64 15.86 10.00
C ARG A 89 -5.98 15.74 8.51
N ARG A 90 -5.18 14.97 7.76
CA ARG A 90 -5.37 14.73 6.32
C ARG A 90 -6.69 14.01 6.07
N ALA A 91 -6.99 12.95 6.82
CA ALA A 91 -8.24 12.20 6.70
C ALA A 91 -9.48 13.04 7.01
N VAL A 92 -9.46 13.80 8.10
CA VAL A 92 -10.56 14.69 8.50
C VAL A 92 -10.83 15.75 7.42
N LEU A 93 -9.78 16.38 6.90
CA LEU A 93 -9.91 17.39 5.85
C LEU A 93 -10.36 16.80 4.51
N SER A 94 -9.84 15.63 4.13
CA SER A 94 -10.26 14.93 2.92
C SER A 94 -11.76 14.64 2.94
N ARG A 95 -12.25 14.05 4.04
CA ARG A 95 -13.70 13.82 4.23
C ARG A 95 -14.52 15.11 4.22
N ARG A 96 -14.01 16.18 4.84
CA ARG A 96 -14.68 17.49 4.82
C ARG A 96 -14.78 18.05 3.39
N ALA A 97 -13.72 17.94 2.60
CA ALA A 97 -13.71 18.39 1.21
C ALA A 97 -14.71 17.60 0.35
N ALA A 98 -14.87 16.30 0.63
CA ALA A 98 -15.85 15.42 0.01
C ALA A 98 -17.27 15.51 0.62
N ALA A 99 -17.51 16.46 1.54
CA ALA A 99 -18.77 16.63 2.26
C ALA A 99 -19.26 15.37 3.02
N VAL A 100 -18.33 14.50 3.42
CA VAL A 100 -18.60 13.31 4.24
C VAL A 100 -18.62 13.70 5.73
N PRO A 101 -19.74 13.50 6.46
CA PRO A 101 -19.77 13.75 7.89
C PRO A 101 -18.81 12.83 8.65
N GLN A 102 -18.05 13.40 9.59
CA GLN A 102 -17.02 12.65 10.32
C GLN A 102 -17.58 11.44 11.09
N LYS A 103 -18.81 11.55 11.58
CA LYS A 103 -19.52 10.50 12.33
C LYS A 103 -19.94 9.29 11.49
N ASP A 104 -19.98 9.44 10.16
CA ASP A 104 -20.41 8.37 9.24
C ASP A 104 -19.22 7.52 8.76
N ALA A 105 -17.99 7.95 9.08
CA ALA A 105 -16.77 7.21 8.78
C ALA A 105 -16.56 6.08 9.80
N THR A 106 -16.41 4.86 9.29
CA THR A 106 -16.11 3.66 10.08
C THR A 106 -14.89 2.95 9.50
N MET A 107 -14.10 2.32 10.37
CA MET A 107 -12.88 1.60 9.98
C MET A 107 -13.07 0.12 10.22
N ALA A 108 -13.04 -0.67 9.15
CA ALA A 108 -12.71 -2.08 9.25
C ALA A 108 -11.19 -2.25 9.19
N VAL A 109 -10.69 -3.38 9.69
CA VAL A 109 -9.26 -3.70 9.70
C VAL A 109 -9.04 -5.02 9.00
N LEU A 110 -8.15 -5.01 8.02
CA LEU A 110 -7.74 -6.20 7.29
C LEU A 110 -6.38 -6.66 7.83
N VAL A 111 -6.30 -7.90 8.33
CA VAL A 111 -5.06 -8.49 8.81
C VAL A 111 -4.60 -9.54 7.81
N GLN A 112 -3.37 -9.42 7.33
CA GLN A 112 -2.80 -10.31 6.32
C GLN A 112 -1.39 -10.75 6.70
N GLU A 113 -0.99 -11.92 6.24
CA GLU A 113 0.42 -12.29 6.24
C GLU A 113 1.21 -11.30 5.37
N MET A 114 2.29 -10.78 5.93
CA MET A 114 3.15 -9.82 5.28
C MET A 114 4.19 -10.54 4.43
N LEU A 115 4.27 -10.14 3.17
CA LEU A 115 5.29 -10.63 2.25
C LEU A 115 6.60 -9.87 2.47
N SER A 116 7.74 -10.52 2.19
CA SER A 116 9.07 -9.89 2.11
C SER A 116 9.47 -9.75 0.64
N PRO A 117 9.02 -8.68 -0.05
CA PRO A 117 9.20 -8.55 -1.48
C PRO A 117 10.59 -8.09 -1.90
N ASP A 118 11.02 -8.54 -3.07
CA ASP A 118 12.18 -7.99 -3.78
C ASP A 118 11.84 -6.64 -4.43
N LEU A 119 10.64 -6.58 -5.04
CA LEU A 119 10.07 -5.41 -5.68
C LEU A 119 8.59 -5.29 -5.31
N SER A 120 8.11 -4.06 -5.17
CA SER A 120 6.70 -3.72 -5.08
C SER A 120 6.30 -2.91 -6.30
N PHE A 121 5.01 -2.95 -6.65
CA PHE A 121 4.50 -2.21 -7.79
C PHE A 121 3.07 -1.71 -7.59
N VAL A 122 2.78 -0.60 -8.26
CA VAL A 122 1.43 -0.10 -8.55
C VAL A 122 1.22 -0.24 -10.06
N LEU A 123 0.09 -0.79 -10.46
CA LEU A 123 -0.23 -1.11 -11.84
C LEU A 123 -1.57 -0.47 -12.23
N HIS A 124 -1.52 0.39 -13.24
CA HIS A 124 -2.70 0.98 -13.85
C HIS A 124 -2.99 0.26 -15.17
N THR A 125 -4.19 -0.28 -15.33
CA THR A 125 -4.56 -1.00 -16.56
C THR A 125 -5.11 -0.08 -17.64
N LEU A 126 -5.42 1.18 -17.33
CA LEU A 126 -5.55 2.26 -18.31
C LEU A 126 -4.34 3.17 -18.14
N SER A 127 -3.61 3.49 -19.22
CA SER A 127 -2.45 4.39 -19.09
C SER A 127 -2.87 5.73 -18.46
N PRO A 128 -2.32 6.12 -17.30
CA PRO A 128 -2.56 7.44 -16.73
C PRO A 128 -1.87 8.56 -17.52
N THR A 129 -0.96 8.20 -18.44
CA THR A 129 -0.17 9.16 -19.23
C THR A 129 -0.93 9.63 -20.46
N ASP A 130 -1.56 8.71 -21.20
CA ASP A 130 -2.20 8.99 -22.50
C ASP A 130 -3.62 8.40 -22.65
N ASN A 131 -4.16 7.75 -21.61
CA ASN A 131 -5.44 7.05 -21.62
C ASN A 131 -5.54 5.95 -22.69
N ASP A 132 -4.42 5.34 -23.10
CA ASP A 132 -4.45 4.19 -24.00
C ASP A 132 -4.87 2.90 -23.25
N HIS A 133 -6.01 2.35 -23.66
CA HIS A 133 -6.56 1.10 -23.14
C HIS A 133 -5.78 -0.15 -23.57
N ASN A 134 -4.82 -0.04 -24.49
CA ASN A 134 -4.00 -1.17 -24.94
C ASN A 134 -2.79 -1.41 -24.05
N PHE A 135 -2.44 -0.48 -23.18
CA PHE A 135 -1.26 -0.55 -22.33
C PHE A 135 -1.62 -0.64 -20.86
N VAL A 136 -0.76 -1.33 -20.14
CA VAL A 136 -0.69 -1.33 -18.68
C VAL A 136 0.57 -0.57 -18.29
N GLU A 137 0.47 0.36 -17.34
CA GLU A 137 1.62 1.09 -16.81
C GLU A 137 1.90 0.67 -15.38
N ALA A 138 3.16 0.29 -15.11
CA ALA A 138 3.63 -0.12 -13.81
C ALA A 138 4.61 0.93 -13.25
N GLU A 139 4.36 1.40 -12.04
CA GLU A 139 5.37 2.03 -11.19
C GLU A 139 5.94 0.99 -10.25
N ILE A 140 7.27 0.89 -10.18
CA ILE A 140 7.97 -0.18 -9.45
C ILE A 140 9.01 0.43 -8.52
N ALA A 141 9.08 -0.06 -7.29
CA ALA A 141 10.11 0.27 -6.31
C ALA A 141 10.67 -1.03 -5.71
N PRO A 142 11.89 -0.99 -5.13
CA PRO A 142 12.42 -2.14 -4.45
C PRO A 142 11.90 -2.21 -3.00
N GLY A 143 11.82 -3.42 -2.46
CA GLY A 143 11.27 -3.64 -1.12
C GLY A 143 9.76 -3.37 -1.04
N LEU A 144 9.32 -2.85 0.10
CA LEU A 144 7.91 -2.70 0.46
C LEU A 144 7.16 -1.67 -0.41
N GLY A 145 5.85 -1.89 -0.60
CA GLY A 145 4.98 -1.01 -1.41
C GLY A 145 4.83 0.40 -0.84
N GLU A 146 5.02 0.54 0.46
CA GLU A 146 5.04 1.80 1.18
C GLU A 146 6.10 2.76 0.61
N THR A 147 7.16 2.28 -0.05
CA THR A 147 8.12 3.13 -0.77
C THR A 147 7.44 3.93 -1.90
N LEU A 148 6.45 3.34 -2.59
CA LEU A 148 5.66 4.03 -3.61
C LEU A 148 4.59 4.95 -3.00
N ALA A 149 3.97 4.53 -1.89
CA ALA A 149 2.84 5.25 -1.28
C ALA A 149 3.25 6.42 -0.37
N SER A 150 4.43 6.38 0.24
CA SER A 150 4.87 7.32 1.29
C SER A 150 5.25 8.72 0.79
N GLY A 151 5.15 9.00 -0.51
CA GLY A 151 5.63 10.27 -1.07
C GLY A 151 7.14 10.44 -0.92
N THR A 152 7.88 9.34 -0.78
CA THR A 152 9.34 9.33 -0.72
C THR A 152 9.90 10.08 -1.92
N ARG A 153 10.87 10.97 -1.68
CA ARG A 153 11.45 11.79 -2.75
C ARG A 153 12.20 10.91 -3.74
N GLY A 154 11.78 10.94 -4.99
CA GLY A 154 12.42 10.20 -6.09
C GLY A 154 11.43 9.90 -7.20
N THR A 155 11.90 9.18 -8.19
CA THR A 155 11.13 8.65 -9.31
C THR A 155 11.20 7.13 -9.22
N PRO A 156 10.07 6.41 -9.35
CA PRO A 156 10.08 4.95 -9.46
C PRO A 156 10.55 4.50 -10.84
N TRP A 157 10.84 3.21 -10.99
CA TRP A 157 10.93 2.65 -12.34
C TRP A 157 9.54 2.66 -12.95
N ARG A 158 9.45 3.03 -14.23
CA ARG A 158 8.19 2.97 -14.96
C ARG A 158 8.32 2.11 -16.19
N LEU A 159 7.42 1.15 -16.33
CA LEU A 159 7.29 0.30 -17.51
C LEU A 159 5.89 0.45 -18.09
N SER A 160 5.79 0.49 -19.42
CA SER A 160 4.54 0.37 -20.16
C SER A 160 4.57 -0.96 -20.90
N SER A 161 3.55 -1.80 -20.73
CA SER A 161 3.44 -3.09 -21.41
C SER A 161 2.14 -3.21 -22.19
N GLY A 162 2.25 -3.61 -23.46
CA GLY A 162 1.09 -3.85 -24.32
C GLY A 162 0.35 -5.13 -23.92
N LYS A 163 -0.98 -5.03 -23.77
CA LYS A 163 -1.85 -6.13 -23.31
C LYS A 163 -1.94 -7.29 -24.30
N PHE A 164 -1.71 -7.03 -25.58
CA PHE A 164 -1.99 -7.97 -26.68
C PHE A 164 -0.74 -8.40 -27.47
N ASP A 165 0.27 -7.54 -27.54
CA ASP A 165 1.46 -7.75 -28.37
C ASP A 165 2.72 -8.13 -27.56
N GLY A 166 2.63 -8.07 -26.22
CA GLY A 166 3.75 -8.33 -25.33
C GLY A 166 4.90 -7.33 -25.47
N SER A 167 4.64 -6.16 -26.06
CA SER A 167 5.60 -5.06 -26.10
C SER A 167 5.86 -4.53 -24.70
N VAL A 168 7.08 -4.07 -24.44
CA VAL A 168 7.48 -3.44 -23.18
C VAL A 168 8.36 -2.24 -23.49
N ARG A 169 8.02 -1.09 -22.91
CA ARG A 169 8.77 0.16 -22.99
C ARG A 169 9.18 0.58 -21.59
N THR A 170 10.45 0.93 -21.42
CA THR A 170 10.91 1.62 -20.21
C THR A 170 10.56 3.10 -20.35
N LEU A 171 9.71 3.62 -19.47
CA LEU A 171 9.33 5.04 -19.44
C LEU A 171 10.23 5.85 -18.50
N ALA A 172 10.70 5.25 -17.41
CA ALA A 172 11.61 5.89 -16.47
C ALA A 172 12.49 4.86 -15.74
N PHE A 173 13.69 5.30 -15.37
CA PHE A 173 14.54 4.62 -14.41
C PHE A 173 14.37 5.23 -13.02
N ALA A 174 14.49 4.40 -11.98
CA ALA A 174 14.34 4.87 -10.61
C ALA A 174 15.55 5.67 -10.12
N ASN A 175 15.29 6.61 -9.22
CA ASN A 175 16.32 7.38 -8.51
C ASN A 175 15.95 7.74 -7.07
N PHE A 176 15.25 6.85 -6.37
CA PHE A 176 15.12 7.00 -4.92
C PHE A 176 16.49 6.88 -4.24
N SER A 177 16.59 7.41 -3.03
CA SER A 177 17.77 7.20 -2.19
C SER A 177 17.66 5.93 -1.33
N GLU A 178 16.44 5.48 -1.03
CA GLU A 178 16.17 4.46 0.00
C GLU A 178 15.06 3.49 -0.41
N GLU A 179 15.04 2.31 0.23
CA GLU A 179 13.94 1.34 0.24
C GLU A 179 13.48 1.06 1.67
N LEU A 180 12.22 0.66 1.82
CA LEU A 180 11.66 0.19 3.09
C LEU A 180 11.69 -1.33 3.14
N ILE A 181 12.18 -1.88 4.26
CA ILE A 181 12.20 -3.31 4.51
C ILE A 181 11.77 -3.66 5.95
N VAL A 182 11.33 -4.90 6.14
CA VAL A 182 11.26 -5.54 7.45
C VAL A 182 12.47 -6.45 7.62
N ARG A 183 13.18 -6.31 8.74
CA ARG A 183 14.35 -7.16 9.03
C ARG A 183 13.89 -8.53 9.51
N SER A 184 14.43 -9.60 8.91
CA SER A 184 14.09 -10.98 9.27
C SER A 184 14.43 -11.37 10.71
N THR A 185 15.34 -10.63 11.37
CA THR A 185 15.81 -10.91 12.74
C THR A 185 15.63 -9.73 13.71
N GLY A 186 14.69 -8.81 13.40
CA GLY A 186 14.36 -7.67 14.25
C GLY A 186 13.11 -7.89 15.11
N PRO A 187 12.78 -6.96 16.02
CA PRO A 187 11.47 -6.96 16.65
C PRO A 187 10.37 -6.78 15.60
N MET A 188 9.28 -7.51 15.78
CA MET A 188 8.04 -7.33 15.01
C MET A 188 7.10 -6.44 15.81
N ASP A 189 7.38 -5.14 15.79
CA ASP A 189 6.80 -4.10 16.65
C ASP A 189 6.00 -3.02 15.89
N GLY A 190 5.76 -3.22 14.59
CA GLY A 190 5.07 -2.24 13.76
C GLY A 190 5.99 -1.38 12.90
N GLU A 191 7.31 -1.47 13.08
CA GLU A 191 8.27 -0.54 12.47
C GLU A 191 8.98 -1.12 11.24
N VAL A 192 9.41 -0.23 10.35
CA VAL A 192 10.17 -0.55 9.13
C VAL A 192 11.57 0.07 9.18
N THR A 193 12.51 -0.55 8.46
CA THR A 193 13.88 -0.03 8.32
C THR A 193 14.04 0.62 6.95
N HIS A 194 14.64 1.81 6.93
CA HIS A 194 15.14 2.46 5.73
C HIS A 194 16.54 1.96 5.38
N LEU A 195 16.75 1.54 4.14
CA LEU A 195 18.07 1.17 3.63
C LEU A 195 18.41 1.97 2.38
N THR A 196 19.63 2.51 2.34
CA THR A 196 20.16 3.14 1.13
C THR A 196 20.32 2.11 0.02
N VAL A 197 19.82 2.44 -1.17
CA VAL A 197 19.83 1.53 -2.31
C VAL A 197 20.81 1.98 -3.38
N ASP A 198 21.65 1.05 -3.82
CA ASP A 198 22.46 1.23 -5.03
C ASP A 198 21.67 0.80 -6.28
N TYR A 199 20.91 1.75 -6.83
CA TYR A 199 20.08 1.54 -8.02
C TYR A 199 20.88 1.15 -9.27
N SER A 200 22.19 1.43 -9.30
CA SER A 200 23.07 1.10 -10.44
C SER A 200 23.31 -0.41 -10.58
N LYS A 201 23.00 -1.20 -9.56
CA LYS A 201 23.20 -2.66 -9.55
C LYS A 201 21.89 -3.45 -9.62
N LYS A 202 20.74 -2.80 -9.46
CA LYS A 202 19.44 -3.49 -9.46
C LYS A 202 19.15 -4.03 -10.88
N PRO A 203 18.69 -5.29 -11.04
CA PRO A 203 18.42 -5.89 -12.35
C PRO A 203 17.48 -5.05 -13.22
N LEU A 204 16.50 -4.38 -12.62
CA LEU A 204 15.59 -3.51 -13.35
C LEU A 204 16.30 -2.31 -14.01
N THR A 205 17.47 -1.89 -13.52
CA THR A 205 18.30 -0.86 -14.16
C THR A 205 19.23 -1.43 -15.22
N VAL A 206 19.92 -2.54 -14.93
CA VAL A 206 21.05 -3.01 -15.76
C VAL A 206 20.70 -4.12 -16.74
N ASP A 207 19.63 -4.88 -16.49
CA ASP A 207 19.26 -6.04 -17.29
C ASP A 207 18.00 -5.77 -18.14
N PRO A 208 18.16 -5.49 -19.45
CA PRO A 208 17.03 -5.25 -20.34
C PRO A 208 16.15 -6.49 -20.56
N VAL A 209 16.71 -7.70 -20.44
CA VAL A 209 15.95 -8.95 -20.60
C VAL A 209 15.05 -9.15 -19.38
N PHE A 210 15.60 -8.98 -18.18
CA PHE A 210 14.82 -9.01 -16.93
C PHE A 210 13.69 -7.99 -16.95
N ARG A 211 13.98 -6.72 -17.31
CA ARG A 211 12.95 -5.68 -17.44
C ARG A 211 11.83 -6.08 -18.39
N LYS A 212 12.18 -6.60 -19.58
CA LYS A 212 11.20 -7.02 -20.58
C LYS A 212 10.33 -8.15 -20.05
N GLN A 213 10.93 -9.16 -19.44
CA GLN A 213 10.19 -10.30 -18.87
C GLN A 213 9.27 -9.86 -17.73
N LEU A 214 9.73 -9.02 -16.81
CA LEU A 214 8.89 -8.50 -15.73
C LEU A 214 7.73 -7.67 -16.30
N GLY A 215 8.02 -6.75 -17.23
CA GLY A 215 6.99 -5.93 -17.88
C GLY A 215 5.90 -6.76 -18.54
N GLN A 216 6.27 -7.81 -19.30
CA GLN A 216 5.32 -8.72 -19.94
C GLN A 216 4.44 -9.46 -18.91
N ARG A 217 5.03 -9.91 -17.81
CA ARG A 217 4.29 -10.60 -16.74
C ARG A 217 3.32 -9.67 -16.03
N LEU A 218 3.73 -8.43 -15.73
CA LEU A 218 2.85 -7.42 -15.15
C LEU A 218 1.73 -7.03 -16.12
N GLY A 219 2.03 -6.89 -17.42
CA GLY A 219 1.02 -6.65 -18.46
C GLY A 219 -0.03 -7.77 -18.51
N ALA A 220 0.39 -9.04 -18.44
CA ALA A 220 -0.52 -10.18 -18.42
C ALA A 220 -1.41 -10.21 -17.16
N VAL A 221 -0.84 -9.90 -15.98
CA VAL A 221 -1.59 -9.80 -14.72
C VAL A 221 -2.61 -8.66 -14.79
N GLY A 222 -2.20 -7.46 -15.22
CA GLY A 222 -3.09 -6.32 -15.37
C GLY A 222 -4.25 -6.59 -16.33
N PHE A 223 -3.96 -7.16 -17.49
CA PHE A 223 -4.99 -7.56 -18.45
C PHE A 223 -5.96 -8.59 -17.88
N PHE A 224 -5.45 -9.59 -17.14
CA PHE A 224 -6.30 -10.57 -16.49
C PHE A 224 -7.25 -9.93 -15.47
N LEU A 225 -6.73 -9.06 -14.60
CA LEU A 225 -7.53 -8.39 -13.56
C LEU A 225 -8.58 -7.47 -14.17
N GLU A 226 -8.20 -6.64 -15.13
CA GLU A 226 -9.13 -5.75 -15.84
C GLU A 226 -10.29 -6.54 -16.47
N ARG A 227 -10.01 -7.67 -17.12
CA ARG A 227 -11.06 -8.52 -17.70
C ARG A 227 -11.93 -9.19 -16.64
N LYS A 228 -11.36 -9.55 -15.49
CA LYS A 228 -12.11 -10.19 -14.40
C LYS A 228 -13.05 -9.21 -13.70
N PHE A 229 -12.63 -7.95 -13.53
CA PHE A 229 -13.43 -6.92 -12.88
C PHE A 229 -14.26 -6.07 -13.86
N GLY A 230 -14.04 -6.23 -15.17
CA GLY A 230 -14.87 -5.62 -16.21
C GLY A 230 -14.56 -4.17 -16.53
N GLY A 231 -13.43 -3.64 -16.05
CA GLY A 231 -13.01 -2.26 -16.30
C GLY A 231 -11.61 -1.95 -15.74
N PRO A 232 -11.05 -0.78 -16.04
CA PRO A 232 -9.71 -0.39 -15.63
C PRO A 232 -9.47 -0.54 -14.13
N GLN A 233 -8.30 -1.04 -13.75
CA GLN A 233 -7.93 -1.31 -12.36
C GLN A 233 -6.66 -0.55 -11.97
N ASP A 234 -6.64 -0.09 -10.72
CA ASP A 234 -5.46 0.34 -9.96
C ASP A 234 -5.12 -0.80 -9.00
N VAL A 235 -3.96 -1.43 -9.20
CA VAL A 235 -3.56 -2.68 -8.56
C VAL A 235 -2.25 -2.50 -7.83
N GLU A 236 -2.23 -2.87 -6.55
CA GLU A 236 -1.01 -2.97 -5.76
C GLU A 236 -0.57 -4.42 -5.67
N GLY A 237 0.73 -4.66 -5.84
CA GLY A 237 1.31 -5.99 -5.74
C GLY A 237 2.81 -5.96 -5.50
N CYS A 238 3.39 -7.15 -5.43
CA CYS A 238 4.81 -7.30 -5.24
C CYS A 238 5.36 -8.60 -5.84
N THR A 239 6.68 -8.70 -5.94
CA THR A 239 7.38 -9.90 -6.36
C THR A 239 8.14 -10.51 -5.19
N VAL A 240 7.97 -11.81 -4.99
CA VAL A 240 8.78 -12.60 -4.05
C VAL A 240 9.46 -13.69 -4.86
N GLY A 241 10.77 -13.54 -5.10
CA GLY A 241 11.51 -14.39 -6.00
C GLY A 241 10.94 -14.34 -7.43
N LYS A 242 10.36 -15.46 -7.88
CA LYS A 242 9.78 -15.56 -9.22
C LYS A 242 8.29 -15.27 -9.25
N ASP A 243 7.60 -15.21 -8.12
CA ASP A 243 6.15 -15.12 -8.09
C ASP A 243 5.68 -13.66 -7.97
N ILE A 244 4.49 -13.38 -8.51
CA ILE A 244 3.80 -12.09 -8.37
C ILE A 244 2.61 -12.32 -7.43
N TYR A 245 2.54 -11.49 -6.40
CA TYR A 245 1.42 -11.45 -5.45
C TYR A 245 0.65 -10.15 -5.65
N ILE A 246 -0.67 -10.26 -5.68
CA ILE A 246 -1.57 -9.10 -5.69
C ILE A 246 -2.08 -8.90 -4.28
N VAL A 247 -1.84 -7.72 -3.72
CA VAL A 247 -2.23 -7.39 -2.35
C VAL A 247 -3.49 -6.54 -2.31
N GLN A 248 -3.77 -5.78 -3.39
CA GLN A 248 -4.96 -4.95 -3.52
C GLN A 248 -5.30 -4.73 -5.00
N THR A 249 -6.60 -4.63 -5.31
CA THR A 249 -7.10 -4.17 -6.60
C THR A 249 -8.35 -3.36 -6.37
N ARG A 250 -8.48 -2.25 -7.09
CA ARG A 250 -9.67 -1.39 -7.06
C ARG A 250 -9.94 -0.81 -8.45
N PRO A 251 -11.17 -0.34 -8.72
CA PRO A 251 -11.44 0.43 -9.94
C PRO A 251 -10.48 1.61 -10.06
N GLN A 252 -9.88 1.77 -11.24
CA GLN A 252 -9.01 2.90 -11.51
C GLN A 252 -9.85 4.19 -11.61
N PRO A 253 -9.50 5.27 -10.88
CA PRO A 253 -10.17 6.56 -11.02
C PRO A 253 -9.98 7.14 -12.44
N HIS A 254 -11.03 7.80 -12.95
CA HIS A 254 -11.01 8.52 -14.23
C HIS A 254 -10.49 9.95 -14.09
#